data_AF-A0A1S3JY26-F1
#
_entry.id   AF-A0A1S3JY26-F1
#
_cell.length_a   1.000
_cell.length_b   1.000
_cell.length_c   1.000
_cell.angle_alpha   90.00
_cell.angle_beta   90.00
_cell.angle_gamma   90.00
#
_symmetry.space_group_name_H-M   'P 1'
#
loop_
_entity.id
_entity.type
_entity.pdbx_description
1 polymer ?
#
loop_
_entity_poly.entity_id
_entity_poly.type
_entity_poly.pdbx_seq_one_letter_code
_entity_poly.pdbx_strand_id
1 'polypeptide(L)'
;MGRTENTAARVHAERDQLEAKYNQYKALVDELSQHFQRAKHGLPICRYRQLKDMIKTCYDHFQRMEQESSGAATESVGMLAGSRDLAEKVQQLRDRSMLAARYKLENSKKEVQALTVNMEMEASDYQEKILHIKQLIEAMYENYEASKSQSPRQRYNTMKNIAKSVFNDPNI
;
A
#
# COMPACT_ATOMS: atom_id res chain seq x y z
N MET A 1 -5.70 -2.44 -35.70
CA MET A 1 -6.68 -2.40 -34.58
C MET A 1 -6.15 -3.17 -33.37
N GLY A 2 -5.01 -2.76 -32.81
CA GLY A 2 -4.40 -3.47 -31.66
C GLY A 2 -3.82 -2.55 -30.59
N ARG A 3 -4.08 -1.23 -30.69
CA ARG A 3 -3.59 -0.25 -29.71
C ARG A 3 -4.55 -0.14 -28.52
N THR A 4 -5.86 -0.20 -28.77
CA THR A 4 -6.91 -0.08 -27.74
C THR A 4 -6.85 -1.21 -26.71
N GLU A 5 -6.68 -2.43 -27.18
CA GLU A 5 -6.66 -3.65 -26.35
C GLU A 5 -5.35 -3.75 -25.57
N ASN A 6 -4.23 -3.30 -26.17
CA ASN A 6 -2.93 -3.20 -25.50
C ASN A 6 -2.89 -2.12 -24.42
N THR A 7 -3.65 -1.02 -24.59
CA THR A 7 -3.84 0.00 -23.55
C THR A 7 -4.69 -0.57 -22.42
N ALA A 8 -5.83 -1.20 -22.73
CA ALA A 8 -6.70 -1.83 -21.73
C ALA A 8 -5.94 -2.84 -20.88
N ALA A 9 -5.14 -3.73 -21.50
CA ALA A 9 -4.33 -4.71 -20.79
C ALA A 9 -3.21 -4.07 -19.93
N ARG A 10 -2.69 -2.90 -20.33
CA ARG A 10 -1.72 -2.16 -19.51
C ARG A 10 -2.38 -1.57 -18.27
N VAL A 11 -3.49 -0.86 -18.45
CA VAL A 11 -4.23 -0.21 -17.36
C VAL A 11 -4.76 -1.26 -16.38
N HIS A 12 -5.24 -2.41 -16.88
CA HIS A 12 -5.66 -3.52 -16.02
C HIS A 12 -4.52 -4.00 -15.11
N ALA A 13 -3.35 -4.28 -15.68
CA ALA A 13 -2.20 -4.71 -14.89
C ALA A 13 -1.75 -3.64 -13.87
N GLU A 14 -1.82 -2.36 -14.24
CA GLU A 14 -1.54 -1.25 -13.35
C GLU A 14 -2.56 -1.16 -12.20
N ARG A 15 -3.86 -1.29 -12.49
CA ARG A 15 -4.92 -1.34 -11.48
C ARG A 15 -4.69 -2.49 -10.50
N ASP A 16 -4.40 -3.69 -10.99
CA ASP A 16 -4.13 -4.87 -10.15
C ASP A 16 -2.93 -4.64 -9.21
N GLN A 17 -1.86 -4.02 -9.73
CA GLN A 17 -0.67 -3.70 -8.93
C GLN A 17 -0.98 -2.66 -7.84
N LEU A 18 -1.74 -1.62 -8.17
CA LEU A 18 -2.14 -0.58 -7.23
C LEU A 18 -3.10 -1.13 -6.17
N GLU A 19 -4.08 -1.94 -6.58
CA GLU A 19 -5.00 -2.62 -5.67
C GLU A 19 -4.25 -3.53 -4.69
N ALA A 20 -3.30 -4.35 -5.20
CA ALA A 20 -2.46 -5.19 -4.35
C ALA A 20 -1.63 -4.35 -3.35
N LYS A 21 -1.03 -3.24 -3.80
CA LYS A 21 -0.25 -2.34 -2.95
C LYS A 21 -1.12 -1.64 -1.90
N TYR A 22 -2.31 -1.18 -2.28
CA TYR A 22 -3.29 -0.63 -1.36
C TYR A 22 -3.69 -1.66 -0.29
N ASN A 23 -3.99 -2.90 -0.67
CA ASN A 23 -4.33 -3.97 0.26
C ASN A 23 -3.21 -4.29 1.25
N GLN A 24 -1.94 -4.22 0.81
CA GLN A 24 -0.79 -4.38 1.72
C GLN A 24 -0.73 -3.24 2.76
N TYR A 25 -0.92 -1.99 2.34
CA TYR A 25 -0.95 -0.85 3.26
C TYR A 25 -2.13 -0.90 4.21
N LYS A 26 -3.31 -1.27 3.71
CA LYS A 26 -4.50 -1.48 4.52
C LYS A 26 -4.29 -2.56 5.57
N ALA A 27 -3.64 -3.67 5.23
CA ALA A 27 -3.30 -4.72 6.18
C ALA A 27 -2.44 -4.21 7.34
N LEU A 28 -1.48 -3.29 7.11
CA LEU A 28 -0.71 -2.67 8.19
C LEU A 28 -1.58 -1.83 9.13
N VAL A 29 -2.57 -1.11 8.58
CA VAL A 29 -3.52 -0.32 9.37
C VAL A 29 -4.46 -1.22 10.17
N ASP A 30 -4.91 -2.32 9.57
CA ASP A 30 -5.74 -3.33 10.22
C ASP A 30 -4.99 -4.03 11.36
N GLU A 31 -3.73 -4.40 11.14
CA GLU A 31 -2.85 -4.93 12.19
C GLU A 31 -2.71 -3.95 13.35
N LEU A 32 -2.46 -2.66 13.05
CA LEU A 32 -2.39 -1.61 14.07
C LEU A 32 -3.70 -1.55 14.90
N SER A 33 -4.85 -1.63 14.25
CA SER A 33 -6.16 -1.67 14.90
C SER A 33 -6.32 -2.90 15.80
N GLN A 34 -6.00 -4.09 15.29
CA GLN A 34 -6.10 -5.35 16.04
C GLN A 34 -5.20 -5.33 17.28
N HIS A 35 -3.94 -4.91 17.11
CA HIS A 35 -3.00 -4.77 18.22
C HIS A 35 -3.50 -3.74 19.25
N PHE A 36 -4.11 -2.64 18.80
CA PHE A 36 -4.69 -1.64 19.70
C PHE A 36 -5.82 -2.22 20.54
N GLN A 37 -6.73 -2.98 19.93
CA GLN A 37 -7.82 -3.65 20.64
C GLN A 37 -7.29 -4.63 21.69
N ARG A 38 -6.29 -5.46 21.34
CA ARG A 38 -5.66 -6.40 22.27
C ARG A 38 -4.99 -5.70 23.45
N ALA A 39 -4.32 -4.57 23.21
CA ALA A 39 -3.63 -3.81 24.26
C ALA A 39 -4.58 -3.15 25.27
N LYS A 40 -5.86 -2.92 24.94
CA LYS A 40 -6.81 -2.20 25.82
C LYS A 40 -6.96 -2.82 27.22
N HIS A 41 -6.77 -4.13 27.36
CA HIS A 41 -7.01 -4.87 28.60
C HIS A 41 -5.84 -4.89 29.58
N GLY A 42 -4.70 -4.25 29.26
CA GLY A 42 -3.49 -4.27 30.10
C GLY A 42 -3.40 -3.17 31.18
N LEU A 43 -2.42 -3.29 32.07
CA LEU A 43 -2.03 -2.22 33.00
C LEU A 43 -1.57 -0.95 32.24
N PRO A 44 -1.75 0.27 32.79
CA PRO A 44 -1.43 1.52 32.09
C PRO A 44 0.02 1.62 31.55
N ILE A 45 1.01 1.17 32.33
CA ILE A 45 2.42 1.15 31.91
C ILE A 45 2.65 0.18 30.75
N CYS A 46 2.02 -1.00 30.79
CA CYS A 46 2.11 -1.99 29.72
C CYS A 46 1.46 -1.46 28.44
N ARG A 47 0.30 -0.79 28.57
CA ARG A 47 -0.41 -0.15 27.45
C ARG A 47 0.43 0.88 26.72
N TYR A 48 1.16 1.72 27.46
CA TYR A 48 2.07 2.69 26.87
C TYR A 48 3.18 2.00 26.04
N ARG A 49 3.84 1.00 26.62
CA ARG A 49 4.92 0.28 25.94
C ARG A 49 4.41 -0.41 24.68
N GLN A 50 3.29 -1.11 24.78
CA GLN A 50 2.64 -1.79 23.65
C GLN A 50 2.28 -0.82 22.53
N LEU A 51 1.63 0.30 22.86
CA LEU A 51 1.23 1.29 21.86
C LEU A 51 2.44 1.92 21.14
N LYS A 52 3.50 2.23 21.89
CA LYS A 52 4.76 2.73 21.36
C LYS A 52 5.42 1.70 20.42
N ASP A 53 5.49 0.43 20.84
CA ASP A 53 6.09 -0.63 20.03
C ASP A 53 5.25 -0.88 18.75
N MET A 54 3.92 -0.84 18.84
CA MET A 54 3.03 -0.96 17.67
C MET A 54 3.24 0.14 16.64
N ILE A 55 3.28 1.42 17.07
CA ILE A 55 3.49 2.55 16.17
C ILE A 55 4.83 2.39 15.45
N LYS A 56 5.88 2.00 16.18
CA LYS A 56 7.20 1.74 15.60
C LYS A 56 7.19 0.59 14.61
N THR A 57 6.62 -0.56 14.98
CA THR A 57 6.58 -1.74 14.10
C THR A 57 5.79 -1.46 12.83
N CYS A 58 4.66 -0.76 12.94
CA CYS A 58 3.87 -0.32 11.78
C CYS A 58 4.70 0.56 10.83
N TYR A 59 5.42 1.55 11.39
CA TYR A 59 6.30 2.43 10.60
C TYR A 59 7.53 1.70 10.02
N ASP A 60 8.14 0.79 10.76
CA ASP A 60 9.27 -0.01 10.27
C ASP A 60 8.85 -0.90 9.09
N HIS A 61 7.68 -1.53 9.16
CA HIS A 61 7.11 -2.31 8.05
C HIS A 61 6.80 -1.42 6.84
N PHE A 62 6.20 -0.26 7.10
CA PHE A 62 5.94 0.75 6.08
C PHE A 62 7.22 1.15 5.33
N GLN A 63 8.30 1.47 6.05
CA GLN A 63 9.58 1.83 5.44
C GLN A 63 10.19 0.69 4.60
N ARG A 64 10.08 -0.57 5.06
CA ARG A 64 10.56 -1.72 4.28
C ARG A 64 9.80 -1.87 2.96
N MET A 65 8.49 -1.72 2.98
CA MET A 65 7.68 -1.78 1.75
C MET A 65 8.07 -0.68 0.75
N GLU A 66 8.35 0.54 1.22
CA GLU A 66 8.80 1.62 0.34
C GLU A 66 10.23 1.39 -0.19
N GLN A 67 11.11 0.77 0.61
CA GLN A 67 12.46 0.38 0.17
C GLN A 67 12.42 -0.75 -0.86
N GLU A 68 11.60 -1.78 -0.67
CA GLU A 68 11.40 -2.85 -1.65
C GLU A 68 10.79 -2.31 -2.96
N SER A 69 9.88 -1.33 -2.85
CA SER A 69 9.29 -0.67 -4.01
C SER A 69 10.24 0.28 -4.74
N SER A 70 11.30 0.78 -4.08
CA SER A 70 12.30 1.71 -4.64
C SER A 70 13.61 1.02 -5.04
N GLY A 71 13.92 -0.14 -4.44
CA GLY A 71 15.13 -0.93 -4.64
C GLY A 71 15.21 -1.63 -6.00
N ALA A 72 14.15 -1.58 -6.81
CA ALA A 72 14.21 -1.97 -8.22
C ALA A 72 15.07 -1.01 -9.08
N ALA A 73 15.53 0.12 -8.53
CA ALA A 73 16.31 1.14 -9.24
C ALA A 73 17.76 1.34 -8.76
N THR A 74 18.23 0.63 -7.71
CA THR A 74 19.60 0.80 -7.19
C THR A 74 20.43 -0.48 -7.31
N GLU A 75 21.24 -0.50 -8.38
CA GLU A 75 22.57 -1.12 -8.48
C GLU A 75 22.75 -2.57 -7.96
N SER A 76 22.51 -3.52 -8.87
CA SER A 76 23.47 -4.59 -9.21
C SER A 76 24.37 -5.15 -8.10
N VAL A 77 23.87 -6.15 -7.37
CA VAL A 77 24.72 -7.16 -6.71
C VAL A 77 24.17 -8.56 -7.01
N GLY A 78 24.58 -9.13 -8.14
CA GLY A 78 24.43 -10.55 -8.47
C GLY A 78 23.66 -10.82 -9.77
N MET A 79 24.29 -11.59 -10.69
CA MET A 79 23.68 -12.04 -11.94
C MET A 79 22.36 -12.82 -11.76
N LEU A 80 22.13 -13.38 -10.56
CA LEU A 80 20.89 -14.08 -10.20
C LEU A 80 19.70 -13.13 -9.99
N ALA A 81 19.91 -11.93 -9.45
CA ALA A 81 18.85 -10.95 -9.26
C ALA A 81 18.33 -10.42 -10.60
N GLY A 82 19.26 -10.04 -11.51
CA GLY A 82 18.89 -9.60 -12.86
C GLY A 82 18.19 -10.67 -13.70
N SER A 83 18.50 -11.95 -13.48
CA SER A 83 17.83 -13.07 -14.16
C SER A 83 16.39 -13.27 -13.68
N ARG A 84 16.12 -13.04 -12.39
CA ARG A 84 14.77 -13.12 -11.80
C ARG A 84 13.88 -11.98 -12.28
N ASP A 85 14.40 -10.75 -12.28
CA ASP A 85 13.66 -9.57 -12.75
C ASP A 85 13.31 -9.67 -14.24
N LEU A 86 14.23 -10.19 -15.05
CA LEU A 86 13.97 -10.42 -16.46
C LEU A 86 12.91 -11.50 -16.66
N ALA A 87 12.97 -12.60 -15.90
CA ALA A 87 11.95 -13.65 -15.96
C ALA A 87 10.56 -13.12 -15.57
N GLU A 88 10.48 -12.29 -14.54
CA GLU A 88 9.24 -11.66 -14.10
C GLU A 88 8.69 -10.70 -15.16
N LYS A 89 9.54 -9.83 -15.75
CA LYS A 89 9.15 -8.95 -16.86
C LYS A 89 8.65 -9.73 -18.07
N VAL A 90 9.31 -10.83 -18.43
CA VAL A 90 8.88 -11.69 -19.54
C VAL A 90 7.51 -12.32 -19.24
N GLN A 91 7.29 -12.77 -18.00
CA GLN A 91 6.01 -13.32 -17.58
C GLN A 91 4.90 -12.27 -17.62
N GLN A 92 5.14 -11.06 -17.07
CA GLN A 92 4.20 -9.94 -17.14
C GLN A 92 3.84 -9.56 -18.58
N LEU A 93 4.81 -9.56 -19.50
CA LEU A 93 4.55 -9.29 -20.92
C LEU A 93 3.69 -10.38 -21.58
N ARG A 94 3.90 -11.65 -21.22
CA ARG A 94 3.08 -12.76 -21.70
C ARG A 94 1.65 -12.63 -21.19
N ASP A 95 1.46 -12.40 -19.90
CA ASP A 95 0.15 -12.27 -19.28
C ASP A 95 -0.62 -11.07 -19.88
N ARG A 96 0.07 -9.95 -20.09
CA ARG A 96 -0.48 -8.78 -20.78
C ARG A 96 -0.88 -9.07 -22.22
N SER A 97 -0.08 -9.83 -22.96
CA SER A 97 -0.41 -10.23 -24.33
C SER A 97 -1.66 -11.14 -24.37
N MET A 98 -1.82 -12.04 -23.38
CA MET A 98 -3.01 -12.89 -23.26
C MET A 98 -4.26 -12.06 -22.93
N LEU A 99 -4.16 -11.10 -22.01
CA LEU A 99 -5.24 -10.17 -21.70
C LEU A 99 -5.66 -9.33 -22.91
N ALA A 100 -4.70 -8.79 -23.66
CA ALA A 100 -5.00 -8.02 -24.88
C ALA A 100 -5.72 -8.88 -25.93
N ALA A 101 -5.31 -10.15 -26.10
CA ALA A 101 -5.99 -11.09 -27.00
C ALA A 101 -7.43 -11.39 -26.53
N ARG A 102 -7.63 -11.54 -25.21
CA ARG A 102 -8.95 -11.76 -24.61
C ARG A 102 -9.90 -10.59 -24.84
N TYR A 103 -9.46 -9.36 -24.57
CA TYR A 103 -10.25 -8.16 -24.85
C TYR A 103 -10.65 -8.06 -26.32
N LYS A 104 -9.75 -8.42 -27.23
CA LYS A 104 -10.02 -8.43 -28.67
C LYS A 104 -11.08 -9.45 -29.08
N LEU A 105 -11.15 -10.59 -28.39
CA LEU A 105 -12.06 -11.69 -28.72
C LEU A 105 -13.45 -11.48 -28.11
N GLU A 106 -13.49 -10.98 -26.88
CA GLU A 106 -14.71 -10.96 -26.05
C GLU A 106 -15.47 -9.63 -26.12
N ASN A 107 -14.84 -8.54 -26.59
CA ASN A 107 -15.41 -7.21 -26.47
C ASN A 107 -15.36 -6.43 -27.79
N SER A 108 -16.39 -5.62 -28.02
CA SER A 108 -16.35 -4.59 -29.05
C SER A 108 -15.35 -3.49 -28.69
N LYS A 109 -14.84 -2.78 -29.70
CA LYS A 109 -13.90 -1.67 -29.48
C LYS A 109 -14.45 -0.59 -28.53
N LYS A 110 -15.76 -0.33 -28.54
CA LYS A 110 -16.41 0.65 -27.66
C LYS A 110 -16.44 0.16 -26.20
N GLU A 111 -16.70 -1.13 -25.98
CA GLU A 111 -16.68 -1.74 -24.64
C GLU A 111 -15.26 -1.73 -24.07
N VAL A 112 -14.25 -2.08 -24.87
CA VAL A 112 -12.83 -2.00 -24.44
C VAL A 112 -12.46 -0.57 -24.02
N GLN A 113 -12.93 0.44 -24.76
CA GLN A 113 -12.69 1.84 -24.40
C GLN A 113 -13.37 2.24 -23.09
N ALA A 114 -14.65 1.87 -22.90
CA ALA A 114 -15.37 2.16 -21.66
C ALA A 114 -14.74 1.45 -20.44
N LEU A 115 -14.35 0.18 -20.60
CA LEU A 115 -13.63 -0.57 -19.57
C LEU A 115 -12.29 0.08 -19.22
N THR A 116 -11.56 0.56 -20.23
CA THR A 116 -10.27 1.23 -20.00
C THR A 116 -10.46 2.48 -19.16
N VAL A 117 -11.46 3.32 -19.46
CA VAL A 117 -11.76 4.53 -18.67
C VAL A 117 -12.13 4.18 -17.23
N ASN A 118 -12.95 3.14 -17.02
CA ASN A 118 -13.30 2.69 -15.68
C ASN A 118 -12.08 2.22 -14.89
N MET A 119 -11.21 1.40 -15.51
CA MET A 119 -9.98 0.93 -14.86
C MET A 119 -8.99 2.07 -14.59
N GLU A 120 -8.94 3.11 -15.44
CA GLU A 120 -8.14 4.32 -15.20
C GLU A 120 -8.65 5.10 -13.98
N MET A 121 -9.97 5.22 -13.83
CA MET A 121 -10.56 5.85 -12.64
C MET A 121 -10.27 5.05 -11.37
N GLU A 122 -10.40 3.72 -11.41
CA GLU A 122 -10.07 2.84 -10.28
C GLU A 122 -8.58 2.91 -9.93
N ALA A 123 -7.69 2.92 -10.92
CA ALA A 123 -6.25 3.09 -10.71
C ALA A 123 -5.94 4.43 -10.03
N SER A 124 -6.58 5.52 -10.47
CA SER A 124 -6.44 6.83 -9.83
C SER A 124 -6.92 6.83 -8.38
N ASP A 125 -8.08 6.23 -8.09
CA ASP A 125 -8.61 6.09 -6.73
C ASP A 125 -7.66 5.29 -5.82
N TYR A 126 -7.11 4.18 -6.31
CA TYR A 126 -6.09 3.43 -5.54
C TYR A 126 -4.81 4.23 -5.30
N GLN A 127 -4.35 5.02 -6.27
CA GLN A 127 -3.18 5.90 -6.08
C GLN A 127 -3.43 6.93 -4.98
N GLU A 128 -4.60 7.57 -4.97
CA GLU A 128 -5.00 8.54 -3.95
C GLU A 128 -5.08 7.87 -2.57
N LYS A 129 -5.72 6.71 -2.46
CA LYS A 129 -5.82 5.95 -1.20
C LYS A 129 -4.46 5.51 -0.67
N ILE A 130 -3.57 5.04 -1.53
CA ILE A 130 -2.20 4.68 -1.14
C ILE A 130 -1.49 5.91 -0.59
N LEU A 131 -1.56 7.05 -1.29
CA LEU A 131 -0.92 8.29 -0.84
C LEU A 131 -1.48 8.74 0.51
N HIS A 132 -2.80 8.64 0.71
CA HIS A 132 -3.44 8.98 1.97
C HIS A 132 -2.97 8.09 3.13
N ILE A 133 -2.93 6.77 2.94
CA ILE A 133 -2.43 5.85 3.99
C ILE A 133 -0.97 6.14 4.32
N LYS A 134 -0.12 6.43 3.33
CA LYS A 134 1.27 6.84 3.55
C LYS A 134 1.36 8.04 4.47
N GLN A 135 0.64 9.11 4.14
CA GLN A 135 0.62 10.35 4.92
C GLN A 135 0.14 10.10 6.35
N LEU A 136 -0.88 9.25 6.54
CA LEU A 136 -1.38 8.90 7.87
C LEU A 136 -0.34 8.15 8.72
N ILE A 137 0.38 7.19 8.12
CA ILE A 137 1.42 6.42 8.81
C ILE A 137 2.62 7.31 9.16
N GLU A 138 3.07 8.16 8.23
CA GLU A 138 4.14 9.12 8.44
C GLU A 138 3.78 10.13 9.54
N ALA A 139 2.62 10.78 9.42
CA ALA A 139 2.12 11.71 10.43
C ALA A 139 1.98 11.03 11.80
N MET A 140 1.55 9.76 11.84
CA MET A 140 1.47 9.02 13.09
C MET A 140 2.84 8.88 13.76
N TYR A 141 3.86 8.53 12.99
CA TYR A 141 5.21 8.37 13.49
C TYR A 141 5.85 9.70 13.91
N GLU A 142 5.69 10.76 13.11
CA GLU A 142 6.19 12.10 13.43
C GLU A 142 5.57 12.65 14.71
N ASN A 143 4.26 12.51 14.87
CA ASN A 143 3.59 12.95 16.10
C ASN A 143 4.03 12.11 17.31
N TYR A 144 4.29 10.80 17.12
CA TYR A 144 4.88 9.98 18.15
C TYR A 144 6.28 10.48 18.56
N GLU A 145 7.13 10.85 17.60
CA GLU A 145 8.44 11.42 17.86
C GLU A 145 8.34 12.77 18.57
N ALA A 146 7.48 13.67 18.11
CA ALA A 146 7.22 14.97 18.74
C ALA A 146 6.70 14.83 20.18
N SER A 147 5.89 13.80 20.45
CA SER A 147 5.33 13.55 21.77
C SER A 147 6.38 13.15 22.83
N LYS A 148 7.63 12.86 22.45
CA LYS A 148 8.72 12.50 23.38
C LYS A 148 9.04 13.59 24.40
N SER A 149 8.79 14.85 24.07
CA SER A 149 8.98 16.00 24.96
C SER A 149 7.86 16.17 26.00
N GLN A 150 6.73 15.48 25.81
CA GLN A 150 5.54 15.59 26.66
C GLN A 150 5.67 14.73 27.93
N SER A 151 4.88 15.06 28.95
CA SER A 151 4.76 14.18 30.12
C SER A 151 4.22 12.79 29.74
N PRO A 152 4.54 11.71 30.47
CA PRO A 152 4.13 10.35 30.11
C PRO A 152 2.63 10.18 29.88
N ARG A 153 1.80 10.88 30.67
CA ARG A 153 0.32 10.85 30.53
C ARG A 153 -0.15 11.52 29.25
N GLN A 154 0.40 12.70 28.93
CA GLN A 154 0.08 13.43 27.70
C GLN A 154 0.55 12.63 26.49
N ARG A 155 1.80 12.14 26.51
CA ARG A 155 2.39 11.31 25.47
C ARG A 155 1.54 10.08 25.14
N TYR A 156 1.08 9.36 26.17
CA TYR A 156 0.19 8.22 25.99
C TYR A 156 -1.13 8.61 25.31
N ASN A 157 -1.77 9.70 25.75
CA ASN A 157 -3.01 10.17 25.15
C ASN A 157 -2.82 10.61 23.69
N THR A 158 -1.72 11.31 23.40
CA THR A 158 -1.31 11.70 22.05
C THR A 158 -1.21 10.46 21.16
N MET A 159 -0.36 9.49 21.50
CA MET A 159 -0.20 8.25 20.73
C MET A 159 -1.53 7.50 20.55
N LYS A 160 -2.36 7.44 21.58
CA LYS A 160 -3.64 6.72 21.56
C LYS A 160 -4.62 7.37 20.59
N ASN A 161 -4.69 8.70 20.59
CA ASN A 161 -5.59 9.45 19.73
C ASN A 161 -5.15 9.36 18.27
N ILE A 162 -3.84 9.42 18.02
CA ILE A 162 -3.26 9.31 16.68
C ILE A 162 -3.45 7.91 16.10
N ALA A 163 -3.13 6.85 16.86
CA ALA A 163 -3.37 5.49 16.39
C ALA A 163 -4.85 5.31 16.00
N LYS A 164 -5.77 5.83 16.83
CA LYS A 164 -7.20 5.86 16.52
C LYS A 164 -7.56 6.68 15.29
N SER A 165 -6.93 7.82 15.03
CA SER A 165 -7.25 8.60 13.83
C SER A 165 -6.82 7.88 12.57
N VAL A 166 -5.74 7.11 12.61
CA VAL A 166 -5.28 6.29 11.47
C VAL A 166 -6.28 5.16 11.18
N PHE A 167 -6.57 4.27 12.13
CA PHE A 167 -7.42 3.11 11.85
C PHE A 167 -8.94 3.35 11.87
N ASN A 168 -9.40 4.56 12.19
CA ASN A 168 -10.81 4.95 12.01
C ASN A 168 -10.98 5.97 10.87
N ASP A 169 -9.95 6.19 10.05
CA ASP A 169 -10.07 7.07 8.89
C ASP A 169 -11.05 6.47 7.87
N PRO A 170 -12.10 7.20 7.45
CA PRO A 170 -13.13 6.66 6.57
C PRO A 170 -12.65 6.45 5.13
N ASN A 171 -11.48 6.94 4.76
CA ASN A 171 -10.91 6.81 3.42
C ASN A 171 -9.90 5.65 3.30
N ILE A 172 -9.83 4.78 4.32
CA ILE A 172 -9.07 3.52 4.34
C ILE A 172 -10.03 2.33 4.22
#